data_AF-A0A8J3AS97-F1
#
_entry.id   AF-A0A8J3AS97-F1
#
_cell.length_a   1.000
_cell.length_b   1.000
_cell.length_c   1.000
_cell.angle_alpha   90.00
_cell.angle_beta   90.00
_cell.angle_gamma   90.00
#
_symmetry.space_group_name_H-M   'P 1'
#
loop_
_entity.id
_entity.type
_entity.pdbx_description
1 polymer ?
#
loop_
_entity_poly.entity_id
_entity_poly.type
_entity_poly.pdbx_seq_one_letter_code
_entity_poly.pdbx_strand_id
1 'polypeptide(L)'
;MATVQLDGTQIKDWPSFHRICRDAFGFPDFYGNNMDAWVDCMSYLRDDDGMTRFKLQKNEILTITVSNAAALRTAAPDILDDLQFCIEAINDRYTDYGEKAALILKLA
;
A
#
# COMPACT_ATOMS: atom_id res chain seq x y z
N MET A 1 -13.94 7.58 -3.81
CA MET A 1 -12.84 7.04 -4.62
C MET A 1 -11.56 7.26 -3.85
N ALA A 2 -11.16 6.26 -3.09
CA ALA A 2 -9.92 6.28 -2.33
C ALA A 2 -8.73 6.16 -3.29
N THR A 3 -7.83 7.14 -3.25
CA THR A 3 -6.59 7.14 -4.04
C THR A 3 -5.43 7.65 -3.21
N VAL A 4 -4.25 7.09 -3.47
CA VAL A 4 -2.99 7.54 -2.89
C VAL A 4 -1.91 7.52 -3.98
N GLN A 5 -0.99 8.48 -3.92
CA GLN A 5 0.10 8.58 -4.86
C GLN A 5 1.44 8.46 -4.12
N LEU A 6 2.32 7.62 -4.64
CA LEU A 6 3.70 7.46 -4.20
C LEU A 6 4.62 7.94 -5.33
N ASP A 7 5.54 8.84 -5.02
CA ASP A 7 6.52 9.30 -5.99
C ASP A 7 7.75 8.38 -5.99
N GLY A 8 7.88 7.57 -7.04
CA GLY A 8 8.98 6.64 -7.24
C GLY A 8 10.35 7.32 -7.31
N THR A 9 10.42 8.63 -7.57
CA THR A 9 11.70 9.36 -7.49
C THR A 9 12.16 9.59 -6.05
N GLN A 10 11.27 9.48 -5.06
CA GLN A 10 11.59 9.69 -3.65
C GLN A 10 11.86 8.39 -2.89
N ILE A 11 11.52 7.24 -3.49
CA ILE A 11 11.78 5.90 -2.94
C ILE A 11 13.13 5.41 -3.51
N LYS A 12 14.13 5.30 -2.64
CA LYS A 12 15.50 4.86 -2.96
C LYS A 12 15.91 3.57 -2.27
N ASP A 13 15.22 3.24 -1.19
CA ASP A 13 15.51 2.16 -0.27
C ASP A 13 14.29 1.91 0.63
N TRP A 14 14.35 0.85 1.44
CA TRP A 14 13.29 0.50 2.38
C TRP A 14 12.94 1.63 3.37
N PRO A 15 13.91 2.34 4.00
CA PRO A 15 13.61 3.48 4.87
C PRO A 15 12.80 4.59 4.18
N SER A 16 13.16 4.97 2.95
CA SER A 16 12.43 5.99 2.20
C SER A 16 11.04 5.51 1.78
N PHE A 17 10.89 4.23 1.38
CA PHE A 17 9.59 3.63 1.10
C PHE A 17 8.65 3.71 2.32
N HIS A 18 9.10 3.25 3.48
CA HIS A 18 8.27 3.22 4.69
C HIS A 18 7.91 4.62 5.20
N ARG A 19 8.83 5.59 5.10
CA ARG A 19 8.54 7.00 5.40
C ARG A 19 7.45 7.55 4.49
N ILE A 20 7.59 7.39 3.18
CA ILE A 20 6.62 7.89 2.20
C ILE A 20 5.27 7.21 2.40
N CYS A 21 5.26 5.91 2.72
CA CYS A 21 4.03 5.19 3.03
C CYS A 21 3.36 5.73 4.30
N ARG A 22 4.10 5.96 5.38
CA ARG A 22 3.54 6.55 6.61
C ARG A 22 2.80 7.85 6.32
N ASP A 23 3.43 8.74 5.55
CA ASP A 23 2.85 10.04 5.20
C ASP A 23 1.64 9.91 4.25
N ALA A 24 1.76 9.06 3.22
CA ALA A 24 0.77 8.93 2.16
C ALA A 24 -0.47 8.12 2.59
N PHE A 25 -0.29 7.09 3.42
CA PHE A 25 -1.38 6.27 3.94
C PHE A 25 -1.89 6.76 5.30
N GLY A 26 -1.15 7.61 6.00
CA GLY A 26 -1.48 8.03 7.36
C GLY A 26 -1.40 6.87 8.34
N PHE A 27 -0.32 6.08 8.26
CA PHE A 27 -0.08 4.99 9.21
C PHE A 27 0.17 5.52 10.63
N PRO A 28 -0.17 4.74 11.67
CA PRO A 28 -0.02 5.16 13.06
C PRO A 28 1.44 5.35 13.47
N ASP A 29 1.66 6.08 14.57
CA ASP A 29 3.00 6.37 15.10
C ASP A 29 3.80 5.08 15.40
N PHE A 30 3.10 4.03 15.83
CA PHE A 30 3.69 2.72 16.13
C PHE A 30 4.00 1.85 14.89
N TYR A 31 3.82 2.37 13.67
CA TYR A 31 4.17 1.66 12.44
C TYR A 31 5.63 1.17 12.43
N GLY A 32 5.82 -0.14 12.24
CA GLY A 32 7.10 -0.85 12.43
C GLY A 32 8.15 -0.68 11.34
N ASN A 33 7.86 0.05 10.26
CA ASN A 33 8.77 0.29 9.12
C ASN A 33 9.34 -1.01 8.50
N ASN A 34 8.49 -2.02 8.30
CA ASN A 34 8.78 -3.25 7.57
C ASN A 34 7.52 -3.69 6.80
N MET A 35 7.65 -4.69 5.92
CA MET A 35 6.53 -5.15 5.09
C MET A 35 5.45 -5.90 5.88
N ASP A 36 5.78 -6.57 6.98
CA ASP A 36 4.77 -7.19 7.85
C ASP A 36 3.84 -6.11 8.43
N ALA A 37 4.42 -5.04 8.98
CA ALA A 37 3.67 -3.90 9.48
C ALA A 37 2.89 -3.17 8.37
N TRP A 38 3.43 -3.14 7.13
CA TRP A 38 2.73 -2.56 5.98
C TRP A 38 1.49 -3.39 5.65
N VAL A 39 1.63 -4.71 5.57
CA VAL A 39 0.52 -5.64 5.33
C VAL A 39 -0.52 -5.50 6.44
N ASP A 40 -0.11 -5.49 7.71
CA ASP A 40 -1.02 -5.31 8.85
C ASP A 40 -1.87 -4.05 8.70
N CYS A 41 -1.24 -2.91 8.38
CA CYS A 41 -1.97 -1.65 8.21
C CYS A 41 -2.95 -1.69 7.02
N MET A 42 -2.61 -2.43 5.97
CA MET A 42 -3.37 -2.45 4.71
C MET A 42 -4.41 -3.58 4.65
N SER A 43 -4.45 -4.47 5.64
CA SER A 43 -5.27 -5.68 5.62
C SER A 43 -6.74 -5.41 5.92
N TYR A 44 -7.07 -4.40 6.73
CA TYR A 44 -8.42 -4.20 7.29
C TYR A 44 -9.02 -2.83 6.92
N LEU A 45 -8.82 -2.38 5.68
CA LEU A 45 -9.25 -1.07 5.19
C LEU A 45 -10.77 -0.81 5.22
N ARG A 46 -11.59 -1.84 5.43
CA ARG A 46 -13.05 -1.72 5.60
C ARG A 46 -13.50 -1.72 7.05
N ASP A 47 -12.59 -2.05 7.97
CA ASP A 47 -12.86 -2.06 9.40
C ASP A 47 -12.63 -0.68 10.02
N ASP A 48 -12.98 -0.52 11.29
CA ASP A 48 -12.82 0.72 12.05
C ASP A 48 -11.65 0.61 13.03
N ASP A 49 -10.47 0.23 12.53
CA ASP A 49 -9.27 -0.05 13.33
C ASP A 49 -8.30 1.15 13.44
N GLY A 50 -8.44 2.15 12.56
CA GLY A 50 -7.60 3.34 12.53
C GLY A 50 -6.17 3.12 12.06
N MET A 51 -5.88 2.02 11.33
CA MET A 51 -4.52 1.71 10.88
C MET A 51 -4.06 2.55 9.67
N THR A 52 -4.99 3.15 8.94
CA THR A 52 -4.71 4.11 7.88
C THR A 52 -5.70 5.26 7.93
N ARG A 53 -5.42 6.34 7.21
CA ARG A 53 -6.41 7.43 7.01
C ARG A 53 -7.56 7.05 6.10
N PHE A 54 -7.49 5.89 5.44
CA PHE A 54 -8.51 5.41 4.52
C PHE A 54 -9.46 4.45 5.23
N LYS A 55 -10.76 4.67 5.05
CA LYS A 55 -11.83 3.76 5.45
C LYS A 55 -12.71 3.48 4.23
N LEU A 56 -12.47 2.33 3.59
CA LEU A 56 -13.16 1.92 2.39
C LEU A 56 -14.60 1.54 2.68
N GLN A 57 -15.51 1.95 1.80
CA GLN A 57 -16.87 1.43 1.81
C GLN A 57 -16.90 -0.02 1.28
N LYS A 58 -18.03 -0.70 1.47
CA LYS A 58 -18.26 -2.03 0.89
C LYS A 58 -17.98 -1.98 -0.62
N ASN A 59 -17.12 -2.88 -1.09
CA ASN A 59 -16.66 -2.98 -2.48
C ASN A 59 -15.87 -1.78 -3.03
N GLU A 60 -15.53 -0.77 -2.22
CA GLU A 60 -14.62 0.28 -2.64
C GLU A 60 -13.20 -0.27 -2.74
N ILE A 61 -12.41 0.32 -3.64
CA ILE A 61 -11.03 -0.02 -3.93
C ILE A 61 -10.17 1.23 -3.69
N LEU A 62 -9.08 1.07 -2.95
CA LEU A 62 -7.99 2.05 -2.87
C LEU A 62 -7.06 1.87 -4.07
N THR A 63 -6.93 2.92 -4.88
CA THR A 63 -5.93 2.96 -5.96
C THR A 63 -4.62 3.52 -5.44
N ILE A 64 -3.57 2.70 -5.48
CA ILE A 64 -2.20 3.09 -5.17
C ILE A 64 -1.50 3.37 -6.50
N THR A 65 -1.18 4.64 -6.76
CA THR A 65 -0.45 5.03 -7.96
C THR A 65 1.01 5.31 -7.61
N VAL A 66 1.94 4.55 -8.19
CA VAL A 66 3.36 4.88 -8.16
C VAL A 66 3.65 5.72 -9.41
N SER A 67 3.82 7.03 -9.23
CA SER A 67 4.30 7.91 -10.30
C SER A 67 5.80 7.80 -10.43
N ASN A 68 6.34 7.98 -11.64
CA ASN A 68 7.77 7.78 -11.92
C ASN A 68 8.21 6.34 -11.58
N ALA A 69 7.35 5.35 -11.86
CA ALA A 69 7.58 3.96 -11.51
C ALA A 69 8.86 3.38 -12.15
N ALA A 70 9.27 3.90 -13.31
CA ALA A 70 10.54 3.53 -13.94
C ALA A 70 11.75 3.90 -13.05
N ALA A 71 11.72 5.07 -12.40
CA ALA A 71 12.78 5.49 -11.50
C ALA A 71 12.87 4.59 -10.26
N LEU A 72 11.73 4.20 -9.70
CA LEU A 72 11.68 3.23 -8.59
C LEU A 72 12.20 1.86 -9.05
N ARG A 73 11.73 1.35 -10.18
CA ARG A 73 12.18 0.06 -10.72
C ARG A 73 13.69 -0.01 -10.93
N THR A 74 14.32 1.09 -11.33
CA THR A 74 15.78 1.17 -11.46
C THR A 74 16.48 1.28 -10.11
N ALA A 75 15.94 2.06 -9.17
CA ALA A 75 16.61 2.33 -7.90
C ALA A 75 16.45 1.21 -6.85
N ALA A 76 15.26 0.63 -6.76
CA ALA A 76 14.90 -0.40 -5.79
C ALA A 76 13.82 -1.34 -6.38
N PRO A 77 14.21 -2.23 -7.31
CA PRO A 77 13.28 -3.17 -7.96
C PRO A 77 12.60 -4.13 -6.96
N ASP A 78 13.32 -4.54 -5.93
CA ASP A 78 12.85 -5.39 -4.84
C ASP A 78 11.63 -4.79 -4.12
N ILE A 79 11.65 -3.48 -3.84
CA ILE A 79 10.51 -2.79 -3.21
C ILE A 79 9.27 -2.84 -4.10
N LEU A 80 9.44 -2.68 -5.41
CA LEU A 80 8.32 -2.70 -6.34
C LEU A 80 7.73 -4.11 -6.50
N ASP A 81 8.58 -5.12 -6.47
CA ASP A 81 8.17 -6.53 -6.56
C ASP A 81 7.45 -6.96 -5.27
N ASP A 82 7.99 -6.62 -4.09
CA ASP A 82 7.34 -6.89 -2.80
C ASP A 82 6.01 -6.13 -2.66
N LEU A 83 5.93 -4.87 -3.11
CA LEU A 83 4.68 -4.11 -3.10
C LEU A 83 3.60 -4.78 -3.96
N GLN A 84 3.95 -5.27 -5.16
CA GLN A 84 3.02 -6.02 -6.02
C GLN A 84 2.56 -7.30 -5.32
N PHE A 85 3.51 -8.09 -4.82
CA PHE A 85 3.22 -9.35 -4.13
C PHE A 85 2.30 -9.16 -2.92
N CYS A 86 2.59 -8.19 -2.05
CA CYS A 86 1.78 -7.93 -0.86
C CYS A 86 0.38 -7.43 -1.21
N ILE A 87 0.22 -6.62 -2.27
CA ILE A 87 -1.09 -6.18 -2.75
C ILE A 87 -1.94 -7.37 -3.22
N GLU A 88 -1.34 -8.29 -3.98
CA GLU A 88 -1.99 -9.52 -4.41
C GLU A 88 -2.40 -10.38 -3.21
N ALA A 89 -1.47 -10.64 -2.28
CA ALA A 89 -1.74 -11.44 -1.09
C ALA A 89 -2.85 -10.85 -0.18
N ILE A 90 -2.93 -9.52 -0.05
CA ILE A 90 -4.02 -8.86 0.66
C ILE A 90 -5.33 -9.06 -0.07
N ASN A 91 -5.36 -8.87 -1.39
CA ASN A 91 -6.58 -9.04 -2.19
C ASN A 91 -7.09 -10.49 -2.19
N ASP A 92 -6.19 -11.47 -2.18
CA ASP A 92 -6.55 -12.89 -2.02
C ASP A 92 -7.24 -13.13 -0.68
N ARG A 93 -6.73 -12.53 0.41
CA ARG A 93 -7.36 -12.60 1.73
C ARG A 93 -8.77 -11.98 1.75
N TYR A 94 -8.97 -10.83 1.08
CA TYR A 94 -10.31 -10.26 0.91
C TYR A 94 -11.25 -11.23 0.17
N THR A 95 -10.72 -11.93 -0.84
CA THR A 95 -11.47 -12.92 -1.61
C THR A 95 -11.84 -14.13 -0.76
N ASP A 96 -10.93 -14.62 0.08
CA ASP A 96 -11.21 -15.70 1.05
C ASP A 96 -12.31 -15.33 2.05
N TYR A 97 -12.45 -14.04 2.37
CA TYR A 97 -13.54 -13.50 3.20
C TYR A 97 -14.86 -13.29 2.42
N GLY A 98 -14.90 -13.61 1.12
CA GLY A 98 -16.06 -13.39 0.25
C GLY A 98 -16.26 -11.93 -0.13
N GLU A 99 -15.24 -11.09 0.02
CA GLU A 99 -15.29 -9.68 -0.33
C GLU A 99 -14.57 -9.40 -1.66
N LYS A 100 -14.81 -8.21 -2.23
CA LYS A 100 -14.03 -7.75 -3.39
C LYS A 100 -12.65 -7.29 -2.96
N ALA A 101 -11.66 -7.47 -3.85
CA ALA A 101 -10.34 -6.85 -3.75
C ALA A 101 -10.42 -5.40 -3.25
N ALA A 102 -9.53 -5.05 -2.33
CA ALA A 102 -9.50 -3.73 -1.70
C ALA A 102 -8.45 -2.81 -2.34
N LEU A 103 -7.45 -3.37 -3.03
CA LEU A 103 -6.29 -2.65 -3.52
C LEU A 103 -6.12 -2.81 -5.02
N ILE A 104 -5.67 -1.75 -5.69
CA ILE A 104 -5.13 -1.83 -7.04
C ILE A 104 -3.86 -1.01 -7.13
N LEU A 105 -2.82 -1.60 -7.72
CA LEU A 105 -1.58 -0.91 -8.04
C LEU A 105 -1.63 -0.38 -9.47
N LYS A 106 -1.27 0.89 -9.64
CA LYS A 106 -1.04 1.52 -10.94
C LYS A 106 0.39 2.05 -11.00
N LEU A 107 1.08 1.72 -12.07
CA LEU A 107 2.43 2.22 -12.35
C LEU A 107 2.31 3.28 -13.45
N ALA A 108 2.81 4.47 -13.17
CA ALA A 108 2.77 5.63 -14.07
C ALA A 108 4.16 6.27 -14.24
#